data_AF-A0A9Q5Z5G1-F1
#
_entry.id   AF-A0A9Q5Z5G1-F1
#
_cell.length_a   1.000
_cell.length_b   1.000
_cell.length_c   1.000
_cell.angle_alpha   90.00
_cell.angle_beta   90.00
_cell.angle_gamma   90.00
#
_symmetry.space_group_name_H-M   'P 1'
#
loop_
_entity.id
_entity.type
_entity.pdbx_description
1 polymer ?
#
loop_
_entity_poly.entity_id
_entity_poly.type
_entity_poly.pdbx_seq_one_letter_code
_entity_poly.pdbx_strand_id
1 'polypeptide(L)'
;MKKIIFTTALTGLLSLSFTANQDLILAQPPKVAQTQNTIIALTKVGLGKICPGMSEQQVRSILGKPISSKTQFSEGVGDNIRTLQYSNISISLVPYVNKPKNFFVYHFVTRSSKFPTPTGVKVGDSQSQVIKLYGKPYISQEGKITFLGYLVGSQDSAAAFTFRIEAGKVTQIEYSEQLT
;
A
#
# COMPACT_ATOMS: atom_id res chain seq x y z
N MET A 1 -68.21 41.62 31.84
CA MET A 1 -69.49 40.85 31.74
C MET A 1 -69.49 40.21 30.35
N LYS A 2 -69.42 38.87 30.21
CA LYS A 2 -70.55 37.92 30.07
C LYS A 2 -71.57 38.39 29.01
N LYS A 3 -72.04 37.64 28.01
CA LYS A 3 -71.91 36.25 27.49
C LYS A 3 -72.47 36.28 26.03
N ILE A 4 -71.90 35.58 25.04
CA ILE A 4 -72.30 34.26 24.44
C ILE A 4 -73.80 34.24 24.01
N ILE A 5 -74.21 33.92 22.77
CA ILE A 5 -74.48 32.54 22.27
C ILE A 5 -74.84 32.46 20.76
N PHE A 6 -74.12 31.55 20.07
CA PHE A 6 -74.44 30.51 19.05
C PHE A 6 -75.42 30.71 17.88
N THR A 7 -74.99 30.22 16.69
CA THR A 7 -75.55 28.98 16.04
C THR A 7 -74.74 28.51 14.81
N THR A 8 -74.22 27.26 14.90
CA THR A 8 -74.14 26.10 13.94
C THR A 8 -74.32 26.31 12.42
N ALA A 9 -73.72 25.59 11.47
CA ALA A 9 -73.08 24.25 11.34
C ALA A 9 -72.04 24.31 10.17
N LEU A 10 -71.19 23.33 9.83
CA LEU A 10 -71.49 22.03 9.22
C LEU A 10 -70.16 21.36 8.79
N THR A 11 -70.11 20.03 8.95
CA THR A 11 -69.16 18.98 8.52
C THR A 11 -67.95 19.27 7.61
N GLY A 12 -66.82 18.63 7.94
CA GLY A 12 -65.76 18.32 6.98
C GLY A 12 -64.57 17.56 7.61
N LEU A 13 -64.72 16.25 7.82
CA LEU A 13 -63.60 15.36 8.14
C LEU A 13 -62.77 15.13 6.86
N LEU A 14 -61.54 15.66 6.82
CA LEU A 14 -60.54 15.30 5.82
C LEU A 14 -59.96 13.93 6.19
N SER A 15 -60.43 12.89 5.51
CA SER A 15 -59.75 11.59 5.44
C SER A 15 -58.47 11.73 4.61
N LEU A 16 -57.31 11.58 5.25
CA LEU A 16 -56.03 11.39 4.55
C LEU A 16 -56.00 9.96 4.02
N SER A 17 -56.15 9.81 2.71
CA SER A 17 -55.89 8.57 2.00
C SER A 17 -54.39 8.30 2.01
N PHE A 18 -53.94 7.27 2.73
CA PHE A 18 -52.60 6.70 2.54
C PHE A 18 -52.63 5.85 1.26
N THR A 19 -52.08 6.36 0.16
CA THR A 19 -51.67 5.51 -0.95
C THR A 19 -50.31 4.90 -0.60
N ALA A 20 -50.33 3.62 -0.24
CA ALA A 20 -49.15 2.80 -0.13
C ALA A 20 -48.57 2.56 -1.53
N ASN A 21 -47.62 3.39 -1.96
CA ASN A 21 -46.72 3.03 -3.05
C ASN A 21 -45.66 2.08 -2.48
N GLN A 22 -45.89 0.78 -2.62
CA GLN A 22 -44.85 -0.23 -2.46
C GLN A 22 -43.97 -0.26 -3.71
N ASP A 23 -43.19 0.81 -3.92
CA ASP A 23 -41.99 0.70 -4.74
C ASP A 23 -40.86 0.28 -3.80
N LEU A 24 -40.57 -1.03 -3.82
CA LEU A 24 -39.34 -1.62 -3.32
C LEU A 24 -38.16 -0.97 -4.05
N ILE A 25 -37.71 0.18 -3.56
CA ILE A 25 -36.38 0.69 -3.86
C ILE A 25 -35.42 -0.28 -3.18
N LEU A 26 -34.98 -1.29 -3.93
CA LEU A 26 -33.80 -2.08 -3.60
C LEU A 26 -32.66 -1.07 -3.45
N ALA A 27 -32.34 -0.73 -2.20
CA ALA A 27 -31.13 0.00 -1.88
C ALA A 27 -29.96 -0.80 -2.46
N GLN A 28 -29.35 -0.28 -3.52
CA GLN A 28 -28.09 -0.83 -4.00
C GLN A 28 -27.13 -0.84 -2.81
N PRO A 29 -26.41 -1.95 -2.55
CA PRO A 29 -25.33 -1.91 -1.57
C PRO A 29 -24.40 -0.77 -1.97
N PRO A 30 -23.89 0.03 -1.02
CA PRO A 30 -23.01 1.14 -1.34
C PRO A 30 -21.92 0.60 -2.26
N LYS A 31 -21.82 1.17 -3.46
CA LYS A 31 -20.73 0.89 -4.38
C LYS A 31 -19.48 1.27 -3.61
N VAL A 32 -18.80 0.28 -3.03
CA VAL A 32 -17.48 0.47 -2.42
C VAL A 32 -16.68 1.08 -3.54
N ALA A 33 -16.36 2.37 -3.41
CA ALA A 33 -15.43 3.00 -4.32
C ALA A 33 -14.16 2.18 -4.20
N GLN A 34 -13.87 1.35 -5.21
CA GLN A 34 -12.60 0.66 -5.31
C GLN A 34 -11.56 1.77 -5.25
N THR A 35 -10.89 1.90 -4.11
CA THR A 35 -9.79 2.83 -3.95
C THR A 35 -8.73 2.35 -4.92
N GLN A 36 -8.66 3.00 -6.08
CA GLN A 36 -7.71 2.64 -7.11
C GLN A 36 -6.32 2.91 -6.55
N ASN A 37 -5.62 1.83 -6.21
CA ASN A 37 -4.26 1.87 -5.70
C ASN A 37 -3.39 2.52 -6.77
N THR A 38 -2.56 3.50 -6.40
CA THR A 38 -1.65 4.10 -7.38
C THR A 38 -0.64 3.04 -7.83
N ILE A 39 -0.59 2.79 -9.14
CA ILE A 39 0.47 2.03 -9.78
C ILE A 39 1.63 2.98 -10.05
N ILE A 40 2.82 2.63 -9.59
CA ILE A 40 4.03 3.41 -9.81
C ILE A 40 4.95 2.70 -10.80
N ALA A 41 5.64 3.49 -11.61
CA ALA A 41 6.64 2.96 -12.52
C ALA A 41 7.80 2.34 -11.75
N LEU A 42 8.37 1.24 -12.27
CA LEU A 42 9.52 0.56 -11.69
C LEU A 42 10.73 1.51 -11.50
N THR A 43 10.87 2.53 -12.34
CA THR A 43 11.91 3.56 -12.24
C THR A 43 11.84 4.41 -10.96
N LYS A 44 10.70 4.40 -10.25
CA LYS A 44 10.53 5.06 -8.94
C LYS A 44 10.85 4.15 -7.75
N VAL A 45 11.19 2.89 -8.00
CA VAL A 45 11.41 1.85 -6.99
C VAL A 45 12.89 1.54 -6.86
N GLY A 46 13.43 1.76 -5.67
CA GLY A 46 14.82 1.48 -5.37
C GLY A 46 15.26 2.10 -4.05
N LEU A 47 16.48 1.76 -3.62
CA LEU A 47 17.15 2.29 -2.45
C LEU A 47 18.60 2.62 -2.80
N GLY A 48 18.95 3.90 -2.81
CA GLY A 48 20.22 4.38 -3.37
C GLY A 48 20.32 4.02 -4.85
N LYS A 49 21.26 3.13 -5.18
CA LYS A 49 21.45 2.61 -6.55
C LYS A 49 20.92 1.18 -6.72
N ILE A 50 20.30 0.60 -5.70
CA ILE A 50 19.77 -0.77 -5.76
C ILE A 50 18.33 -0.72 -6.25
N CYS A 51 18.05 -1.49 -7.31
CA CYS A 51 16.73 -1.61 -7.92
C CYS A 51 16.30 -3.07 -8.01
N PRO A 52 14.99 -3.36 -8.14
CA PRO A 52 14.51 -4.70 -8.45
C PRO A 52 15.16 -5.27 -9.72
N GLY A 53 15.35 -6.59 -9.76
CA GLY A 53 15.93 -7.29 -10.91
C GLY A 53 17.45 -7.18 -11.06
N MET A 54 18.14 -6.36 -10.26
CA MET A 54 19.60 -6.31 -10.26
C MET A 54 20.22 -7.66 -9.88
N SER A 55 21.30 -8.04 -10.55
CA SER A 55 22.06 -9.25 -10.20
C SER A 55 22.80 -9.09 -8.88
N GLU A 56 23.10 -10.21 -8.23
CA GLU A 56 23.95 -10.23 -7.03
C GLU A 56 25.30 -9.52 -7.24
N GLN A 57 25.92 -9.69 -8.41
CA GLN A 57 27.19 -9.06 -8.74
C GLN A 57 27.06 -7.53 -8.78
N GLN A 58 26.00 -7.00 -9.37
CA GLN A 58 25.72 -5.56 -9.37
C GLN A 58 25.51 -5.02 -7.95
N VAL A 59 24.74 -5.74 -7.12
CA VAL A 59 24.53 -5.37 -5.71
C VAL A 59 25.86 -5.28 -4.97
N ARG A 60 26.73 -6.28 -5.11
CA ARG A 60 28.04 -6.32 -4.46
C ARG A 60 29.01 -5.26 -4.99
N SER A 61 28.90 -4.89 -6.27
CA SER A 61 29.67 -3.77 -6.83
C SER A 61 29.28 -2.43 -6.21
N ILE A 62 27.99 -2.25 -5.91
CA ILE A 62 27.44 -1.02 -5.34
C ILE A 62 27.67 -0.93 -3.82
N LEU A 63 27.39 -2.03 -3.09
CA LEU A 63 27.38 -2.05 -1.63
C LEU A 63 28.64 -2.66 -1.00
N GLY A 64 29.51 -3.26 -1.82
CA GLY A 64 30.68 -3.99 -1.36
C GLY A 64 30.34 -5.38 -0.81
N LYS A 65 31.18 -5.85 0.12
CA LYS A 65 31.00 -7.16 0.76
C LYS A 65 29.91 -7.06 1.85
N PRO A 66 28.90 -7.95 1.86
CA PRO A 66 27.91 -8.00 2.92
C PRO A 66 28.54 -8.49 4.24
N ILE A 67 27.91 -8.11 5.35
CA ILE A 67 28.25 -8.58 6.69
C ILE A 67 28.00 -10.09 6.79
N SER A 68 26.87 -10.53 6.24
CA SER A 68 26.52 -11.95 6.18
C SER A 68 25.71 -12.26 4.93
N SER A 69 25.72 -13.54 4.55
CA SER A 69 24.95 -14.09 3.45
C SER A 69 24.36 -15.41 3.91
N LYS A 70 23.05 -15.60 3.77
CA LYS A 70 22.36 -16.84 4.10
C LYS A 70 21.47 -17.26 2.96
N THR A 71 21.49 -18.55 2.62
CA THR A 71 20.58 -19.16 1.65
C THR A 71 19.64 -20.09 2.41
N GLN A 72 18.33 -19.95 2.21
CA GLN A 72 17.32 -20.77 2.87
C GLN A 72 16.06 -20.90 2.02
N PHE A 73 15.24 -21.90 2.32
CA PHE A 73 13.86 -21.95 1.86
C PHE A 73 13.04 -20.84 2.54
N SER A 74 12.12 -20.24 1.79
CA SER A 74 11.08 -19.37 2.33
C SER A 74 9.73 -19.81 1.80
N GLU A 75 8.83 -20.16 2.72
CA GLU A 75 7.44 -20.46 2.39
C GLU A 75 6.81 -19.27 1.66
N GLY A 76 6.03 -19.55 0.60
CA GLY A 76 5.39 -18.53 -0.24
C GLY A 76 6.31 -17.75 -1.18
N VAL A 77 7.60 -18.10 -1.25
CA VAL A 77 8.57 -17.48 -2.19
C VAL A 77 9.35 -18.53 -2.96
N GLY A 78 9.84 -19.58 -2.29
CA GLY A 78 10.49 -20.72 -2.93
C GLY A 78 11.82 -21.13 -2.28
N ASP A 79 12.50 -22.06 -2.94
CA ASP A 79 13.80 -22.55 -2.54
C ASP A 79 14.93 -21.57 -2.85
N ASN A 80 16.00 -21.66 -2.07
CA ASN A 80 17.26 -20.94 -2.31
C ASN A 80 17.16 -19.41 -2.26
N ILE A 81 16.31 -18.85 -1.41
CA ILE A 81 16.31 -17.41 -1.14
C ILE A 81 17.62 -17.03 -0.48
N ARG A 82 18.38 -16.14 -1.13
CA ARG A 82 19.65 -15.63 -0.63
C ARG A 82 19.46 -14.24 -0.06
N THR A 83 19.64 -14.09 1.25
CA THR A 83 19.64 -12.78 1.92
C THR A 83 21.06 -12.30 2.13
N LEU A 84 21.35 -11.09 1.65
CA LEU A 84 22.58 -10.34 1.88
C LEU A 84 22.33 -9.25 2.92
N GLN A 85 22.97 -9.35 4.07
CA GLN A 85 22.84 -8.35 5.12
C GLN A 85 23.98 -7.34 5.05
N TYR A 86 23.62 -6.06 4.98
CA TYR A 86 24.54 -4.92 5.14
C TYR A 86 24.14 -4.12 6.39
N SER A 87 25.00 -3.21 6.86
CA SER A 87 24.75 -2.48 8.11
C SER A 87 23.44 -1.67 8.12
N ASN A 88 22.97 -1.24 6.95
CA ASN A 88 21.88 -0.27 6.82
C ASN A 88 20.78 -0.72 5.84
N ILE A 89 20.92 -1.91 5.22
CA ILE A 89 19.98 -2.43 4.23
C ILE A 89 20.08 -3.95 4.20
N SER A 90 18.95 -4.63 4.03
CA SER A 90 18.90 -6.06 3.73
C SER A 90 18.35 -6.25 2.33
N ILE A 91 18.98 -7.14 1.58
CA ILE A 91 18.62 -7.47 0.19
C ILE A 91 18.35 -8.97 0.12
N SER A 92 17.17 -9.36 -0.34
CA SER A 92 16.89 -10.76 -0.62
C SER A 92 16.85 -10.99 -2.13
N LEU A 93 17.43 -12.11 -2.54
CA LEU A 93 17.65 -12.49 -3.92
C LEU A 93 17.04 -13.86 -4.17
N VAL A 94 16.55 -14.07 -5.39
CA VAL A 94 16.06 -15.36 -5.87
C VAL A 94 16.81 -15.80 -7.12
N PRO A 95 16.92 -17.12 -7.35
CA PRO A 95 17.54 -17.62 -8.56
C PRO A 95 16.67 -17.38 -9.80
N TYR A 96 17.29 -17.20 -10.96
CA TYR A 96 16.59 -17.33 -12.24
C TYR A 96 16.15 -18.79 -12.44
N VAL A 97 14.89 -19.00 -12.85
CA VAL A 97 14.30 -20.33 -13.11
C VAL A 97 15.18 -21.18 -14.03
N ASN A 98 15.72 -20.59 -15.09
CA ASN A 98 16.58 -21.28 -16.07
C ASN A 98 18.08 -21.20 -15.76
N LYS A 99 18.49 -20.48 -14.71
CA LYS A 99 19.89 -20.30 -14.30
C LYS A 99 19.98 -20.28 -12.77
N PRO A 100 19.80 -21.41 -12.08
CA PRO A 100 19.60 -21.45 -10.63
C PRO A 100 20.80 -20.99 -9.78
N LYS A 101 21.96 -20.76 -10.40
CA LYS A 101 23.15 -20.19 -9.75
C LYS A 101 23.23 -18.66 -9.87
N ASN A 102 22.36 -18.05 -10.67
CA ASN A 102 22.34 -16.62 -10.91
C ASN A 102 21.17 -16.02 -10.15
N PHE A 103 21.47 -15.07 -9.27
CA PHE A 103 20.50 -14.48 -8.35
C PHE A 103 20.19 -13.04 -8.72
N PHE A 104 18.94 -12.62 -8.54
CA PHE A 104 18.50 -11.25 -8.74
C PHE A 104 17.64 -10.72 -7.59
N VAL A 105 17.62 -9.41 -7.42
CA VAL A 105 16.87 -8.71 -6.35
C VAL A 105 15.37 -8.84 -6.58
N TYR A 106 14.68 -9.42 -5.61
CA TYR A 106 13.20 -9.44 -5.54
C TYR A 106 12.67 -8.73 -4.30
N HIS A 107 13.52 -8.50 -3.30
CA HIS A 107 13.16 -7.82 -2.06
C HIS A 107 14.32 -6.99 -1.51
N PHE A 108 13.98 -5.83 -0.96
CA PHE A 108 14.90 -5.06 -0.15
C PHE A 108 14.17 -4.30 0.94
N VAL A 109 14.87 -4.04 2.04
CA VAL A 109 14.33 -3.26 3.15
C VAL A 109 15.42 -2.43 3.83
N THR A 110 15.10 -1.18 4.17
CA THR A 110 15.95 -0.31 4.97
C THR A 110 15.18 0.43 6.05
N ARG A 111 15.85 0.66 7.18
CA ARG A 111 15.45 1.58 8.25
C ARG A 111 16.45 2.75 8.39
N SER A 112 17.31 2.93 7.39
CA SER A 112 18.37 3.93 7.39
C SER A 112 18.04 5.05 6.42
N SER A 113 18.36 6.29 6.80
CA SER A 113 18.21 7.46 5.93
C SER A 113 19.29 7.54 4.83
N LYS A 114 20.28 6.64 4.85
CA LYS A 114 21.41 6.61 3.90
C LYS A 114 21.03 6.20 2.48
N PHE A 115 19.86 5.59 2.30
CA PHE A 115 19.41 5.09 1.00
C PHE A 115 18.11 5.80 0.59
N PRO A 116 18.18 7.01 0.01
CA PRO A 116 17.00 7.63 -0.56
C PRO A 116 16.49 6.81 -1.75
N THR A 117 15.19 6.86 -2.00
CA THR A 117 14.58 6.33 -3.21
C THR A 117 14.99 7.15 -4.44
N PRO A 118 14.77 6.67 -5.67
CA PRO A 118 15.01 7.45 -6.89
C PRO A 118 14.25 8.79 -6.94
N THR A 119 13.14 8.91 -6.21
CA THR A 119 12.35 10.16 -6.09
C THR A 119 12.81 11.06 -4.94
N GLY A 120 13.82 10.64 -4.18
CA GLY A 120 14.43 11.40 -3.09
C GLY A 120 13.82 11.14 -1.71
N VAL A 121 12.82 10.27 -1.57
CA VAL A 121 12.25 9.93 -0.24
C VAL A 121 13.25 9.10 0.55
N LYS A 122 13.41 9.38 1.84
CA LYS A 122 14.23 8.56 2.76
C LYS A 122 13.54 8.37 4.11
N VAL A 123 14.10 7.46 4.91
CA VAL A 123 13.69 7.30 6.32
C VAL A 123 13.88 8.64 7.05
N GLY A 124 12.84 9.06 7.77
CA GLY A 124 12.72 10.35 8.45
C GLY A 124 11.86 11.39 7.71
N ASP A 125 11.55 11.18 6.44
CA ASP A 125 10.67 12.08 5.68
C ASP A 125 9.22 11.97 6.15
N SER A 126 8.40 12.99 5.87
CA SER A 126 7.00 12.99 6.30
C SER A 126 6.13 12.10 5.41
N GLN A 127 5.05 11.57 5.99
CA GLN A 127 3.99 10.89 5.25
C GLN A 127 3.46 11.74 4.09
N SER A 128 3.28 13.05 4.30
CA SER A 128 2.80 13.99 3.27
C SER A 128 3.77 14.11 2.09
N GLN A 129 5.08 14.02 2.32
CA GLN A 129 6.08 14.04 1.26
C GLN A 129 6.01 12.78 0.40
N VAL A 130 5.82 11.61 1.03
CA VAL A 130 5.62 10.34 0.30
C VAL A 130 4.41 10.44 -0.62
N ILE A 131 3.25 10.85 -0.08
CA ILE A 131 2.00 10.96 -0.83
C ILE A 131 2.13 11.99 -1.97
N LYS A 132 2.85 13.10 -1.75
CA LYS A 132 3.11 14.10 -2.79
C LYS A 132 3.90 13.53 -3.97
N LEU A 133 4.91 12.70 -3.72
CA LEU A 133 5.84 12.21 -4.75
C LEU A 133 5.36 10.93 -5.46
N TYR A 134 4.62 10.09 -4.74
CA TYR A 134 4.16 8.79 -5.22
C TYR A 134 2.65 8.74 -5.52
N GLY A 135 1.87 9.74 -5.11
CA GLY A 135 0.42 9.76 -5.29
C GLY A 135 -0.33 9.06 -4.15
N LYS A 136 -1.61 8.77 -4.38
CA LYS A 136 -2.52 8.20 -3.37
C LYS A 136 -2.18 6.71 -3.11
N PRO A 137 -1.72 6.34 -1.91
CA PRO A 137 -1.39 4.96 -1.60
C PRO A 137 -2.62 4.12 -1.25
N TYR A 138 -2.45 2.80 -1.27
CA TYR A 138 -3.21 1.92 -0.40
C TYR A 138 -2.75 2.14 1.04
N ILE A 139 -3.68 2.34 1.97
CA ILE A 139 -3.36 2.59 3.38
C ILE A 139 -3.86 1.41 4.21
N SER A 140 -2.97 0.80 4.99
CA SER A 140 -3.32 -0.11 6.07
C SER A 140 -2.73 0.37 7.39
N GLN A 141 -3.34 -0.05 8.50
CA GLN A 141 -2.93 0.34 9.84
C GLN A 141 -2.84 -0.88 10.76
N GLU A 142 -1.80 -0.89 11.58
CA GLU A 142 -1.58 -1.87 12.63
C GLU A 142 -1.24 -1.14 13.92
N GLY A 143 -2.26 -0.93 14.78
CA GLY A 143 -2.12 -0.10 15.97
C GLY A 143 -1.71 1.33 15.61
N LYS A 144 -0.52 1.74 16.06
CA LYS A 144 0.05 3.09 15.80
C LYS A 144 0.87 3.18 14.52
N ILE A 145 1.00 2.07 13.79
CA ILE A 145 1.80 1.97 12.57
C ILE A 145 0.87 2.14 11.39
N THR A 146 1.24 3.01 10.45
CA THR A 146 0.57 3.15 9.16
C THR A 146 1.48 2.64 8.05
N PHE A 147 0.95 1.87 7.11
CA PHE A 147 1.67 1.45 5.91
C PHE A 147 1.08 2.15 4.70
N LEU A 148 1.94 2.75 3.88
CA LEU A 148 1.58 3.26 2.57
C LEU A 148 2.09 2.28 1.52
N GLY A 149 1.18 1.57 0.86
CA GLY A 149 1.49 0.61 -0.20
C GLY A 149 1.21 1.17 -1.60
N TYR A 150 2.11 0.88 -2.53
CA TYR A 150 1.99 1.21 -3.95
C TYR A 150 2.20 -0.05 -4.80
N LEU A 151 1.34 -0.27 -5.79
CA LEU A 151 1.55 -1.34 -6.78
C LEU A 151 2.66 -0.93 -7.73
N VAL A 152 3.50 -1.87 -8.16
CA VAL A 152 4.64 -1.58 -9.04
C VAL A 152 4.41 -2.18 -10.42
N GLY A 153 4.45 -1.34 -11.46
CA GLY A 153 4.39 -1.75 -12.86
C GLY A 153 2.97 -1.90 -13.41
N SER A 154 2.15 -2.79 -12.85
CA SER A 154 0.78 -3.06 -13.31
C SER A 154 -0.18 -3.34 -12.15
N GLN A 155 -1.49 -3.37 -12.45
CA GLN A 155 -2.55 -3.67 -11.48
C GLN A 155 -2.50 -5.13 -11.00
N ASP A 156 -2.08 -6.05 -11.87
CA ASP A 156 -1.97 -7.49 -11.60
C ASP A 156 -0.60 -7.88 -11.03
N SER A 157 0.27 -6.88 -10.82
CA SER A 157 1.59 -7.10 -10.25
C SER A 157 1.48 -7.49 -8.78
N ALA A 158 2.14 -8.59 -8.42
CA ALA A 158 2.31 -8.97 -7.02
C ALA A 158 3.45 -8.19 -6.32
N ALA A 159 4.02 -7.19 -7.01
CA ALA A 159 5.06 -6.34 -6.48
C ALA A 159 4.49 -5.09 -5.79
N ALA A 160 4.92 -4.88 -4.55
CA ALA A 160 4.55 -3.75 -3.72
C ALA A 160 5.78 -2.94 -3.31
N PHE A 161 5.61 -1.62 -3.31
CA PHE A 161 6.56 -0.68 -2.70
C PHE A 161 5.88 -0.01 -1.51
N THR A 162 6.46 -0.20 -0.33
CA THR A 162 5.80 0.08 0.95
C THR A 162 6.64 1.02 1.81
N PHE A 163 5.97 1.99 2.42
CA PHE A 163 6.54 2.87 3.43
C PHE A 163 5.86 2.61 4.77
N ARG A 164 6.64 2.23 5.78
CA ARG A 164 6.14 2.17 7.17
C ARG A 164 6.25 3.54 7.81
N ILE A 165 5.16 4.00 8.38
CA ILE A 165 5.00 5.32 8.99
C ILE A 165 4.72 5.17 10.48
N GLU A 166 5.49 5.87 11.30
CA GLU A 166 5.21 6.04 12.74
C GLU A 166 5.31 7.53 13.07
N ALA A 167 4.37 8.03 13.89
CA ALA A 167 4.30 9.45 14.25
C ALA A 167 4.42 10.40 13.04
N GLY A 168 3.82 10.01 11.90
CA GLY A 168 3.83 10.79 10.65
C GLY A 168 5.14 10.79 9.87
N LYS A 169 6.13 9.97 10.27
CA LYS A 169 7.45 9.88 9.64
C LYS A 169 7.73 8.49 9.07
N VAL A 170 8.45 8.43 7.96
CA VAL A 170 8.95 7.18 7.37
C VAL A 170 9.96 6.54 8.32
N THR A 171 9.74 5.29 8.70
CA THR A 171 10.63 4.49 9.57
C THR A 171 11.22 3.28 8.84
N GLN A 172 10.56 2.81 7.77
CA GLN A 172 11.05 1.75 6.92
C GLN A 172 10.59 2.00 5.47
N ILE A 173 11.46 1.64 4.53
CA ILE A 173 11.13 1.58 3.10
C ILE A 173 11.43 0.16 2.64
N GLU A 174 10.49 -0.42 1.91
CA GLU A 174 10.52 -1.82 1.52
C GLU A 174 9.97 -2.02 0.11
N TYR A 175 10.60 -2.91 -0.64
CA TYR A 175 10.05 -3.47 -1.86
C TYR A 175 9.97 -4.98 -1.72
N SER A 176 8.87 -5.56 -2.16
CA SER A 176 8.67 -7.01 -2.22
C SER A 176 7.92 -7.38 -3.48
N GLU A 177 8.39 -8.39 -4.19
CA GLU A 177 7.64 -9.08 -5.24
C GLU A 177 7.28 -10.48 -4.75
N GLN A 178 5.98 -10.83 -4.73
CA GLN A 178 5.61 -12.23 -4.49
C GLN A 178 5.99 -13.04 -5.71
N LEU A 179 6.60 -14.20 -5.48
CA LEU A 179 6.93 -15.14 -6.53
C LEU A 179 5.85 -16.21 -6.56
N THR A 180 5.19 -16.34 -7.70
CA THR A 180 4.18 -17.37 -7.99
C THR A 180 4.79 -18.56 -8.71
#